data_AF-X1Q4Z9-F1
#
_entry.id   AF-X1Q4Z9-F1
#
_cell.length_a   1.000
_cell.length_b   1.000
_cell.length_c   1.000
_cell.angle_alpha   90.00
_cell.angle_beta   90.00
_cell.angle_gamma   90.00
#
_symmetry.space_group_name_H-M   'P 1'
#
loop_
_entity.id
_entity.type
_entity.pdbx_description
1 polymer ?
#
loop_
_entity_poly.entity_id
_entity_poly.type
_entity_poly.pdbx_seq_one_letter_code
_entity_poly.pdbx_strand_id
1 'polypeptide(L)' 'MGISAGYIYKVRQGKRGINQKFIIGAMKVFPGYKLDDLFYLTPEGGRNEHK' A
#
# COMPACT_ATOMS: atom_id res chain seq x y z
N MET A 1 -1.80 17.67 -4.77
CA MET A 1 -2.13 16.28 -4.35
C MET A 1 -1.43 16.03 -3.01
N GLY A 2 -2.12 16.29 -1.89
CA GLY A 2 -1.52 16.37 -0.56
C GLY A 2 -1.96 15.19 0.31
N ILE A 3 -1.19 14.11 0.30
CA ILE A 3 -1.35 13.05 1.29
C ILE A 3 -0.80 13.59 2.61
N SER A 4 -1.61 13.64 3.67
CA SER A 4 -1.14 14.06 4.99
C SER A 4 -0.01 13.14 5.47
N ALA A 5 1.02 13.73 6.08
CA ALA A 5 2.13 12.97 6.67
C ALA A 5 1.65 11.91 7.68
N GLY A 6 0.57 12.18 8.41
CA GLY A 6 -0.04 11.21 9.32
C GLY A 6 -0.63 9.99 8.61
N TYR A 7 -1.09 10.16 7.36
CA TYR A 7 -1.56 9.06 6.52
C TYR A 7 -0.39 8.18 6.08
N ILE A 8 0.72 8.79 5.67
CA ILE A 8 1.96 8.09 5.30
C ILE A 8 2.50 7.31 6.50
N TYR A 9 2.56 7.93 7.68
CA TYR A 9 3.06 7.29 8.90
C TYR A 9 2.23 6.06 9.28
N LYS A 10 0.90 6.15 9.25
CA LYS A 10 0.03 5.01 9.60
C LYS A 10 0.14 3.84 8.63
N VAL A 11 0.34 4.10 7.34
CA VAL A 11 0.60 3.06 6.33
C VAL A 11 1.95 2.41 6.57
N ARG A 12 3.01 3.20 6.80
CA ARG A 12 4.37 2.67 7.09
C ARG A 12 4.41 1.80 8.35
N GLN A 13 3.61 2.12 9.35
CA GLN A 13 3.52 1.37 10.61
C GLN A 13 2.60 0.14 10.52
N GLY A 14 2.03 -0.17 9.35
CA GLY A 14 1.06 -1.25 9.19
C GLY A 14 -0.29 -1.03 9.90
N LYS A 15 -0.50 0.15 10.51
CA LYS A 15 -1.72 0.52 11.26
C LYS A 15 -2.90 0.86 10.35
N ARG A 16 -2.65 1.03 9.05
CA ARG A 16 -3.69 1.28 8.05
C ARG A 16 -3.29 0.69 6.70
N GLY A 17 -4.20 -0.03 6.06
CA GLY A 17 -4.01 -0.50 4.69
C GLY A 17 -3.97 0.63 3.67
N ILE A 18 -3.37 0.35 2.51
CA ILE A 18 -3.38 1.24 1.36
C ILE A 18 -4.78 1.21 0.71
N ASN A 19 -5.30 2.37 0.31
CA ASN A 19 -6.63 2.46 -0.30
C ASN A 19 -6.61 1.97 -1.76
N GLN A 20 -7.64 1.25 -2.19
CA GLN A 20 -7.81 0.80 -3.58
C GLN A 20 -7.62 1.91 -4.63
N LYS A 21 -8.12 3.14 -4.38
CA LYS A 21 -7.93 4.27 -5.31
C LYS A 21 -6.46 4.64 -5.51
N PHE A 22 -5.63 4.48 -4.47
CA PHE A 22 -4.19 4.69 -4.58
C PHE A 22 -3.54 3.61 -5.45
N ILE A 23 -3.92 2.35 -5.24
CA ILE A 23 -3.43 1.21 -6.03
C ILE A 23 -3.77 1.40 -7.52
N ILE A 24 -5.03 1.75 -7.82
CA ILE A 24 -5.47 2.05 -9.20
C ILE A 24 -4.67 3.21 -9.80
N GLY A 25 -4.41 4.27 -9.01
CA GLY A 25 -3.60 5.40 -9.45
C GLY A 25 -2.18 5.00 -9.80
N ALA A 26 -1.52 4.22 -8.94
CA ALA A 26 -0.17 3.71 -9.18
C ALA A 26 -0.12 2.86 -10.46
N MET A 27 -1.05 1.93 -10.65
CA MET A 27 -1.11 1.10 -11.86
C MET A 27 -1.31 1.92 -13.14
N LYS A 28 -2.08 3.02 -13.09
CA LYS A 28 -2.26 3.90 -14.25
C LYS A 28 -1.00 4.71 -14.60
N VAL A 29 -0.21 5.09 -13.60
CA VAL A 29 1.04 5.85 -13.79
C VAL A 29 2.16 4.95 -14.30
N PHE A 30 2.15 3.67 -13.93
CA PHE A 30 3.14 2.67 -14.34
C PHE A 30 2.52 1.58 -15.25
N PRO A 31 2.03 1.94 -16.45
CA PRO A 31 1.45 0.97 -17.37
C PRO A 31 2.53 -0.02 -17.83
N GLY A 32 2.32 -1.31 -17.61
CA GLY A 32 3.26 -2.37 -17.96
C GLY A 32 3.90 -3.07 -16.76
N TYR A 33 3.77 -2.51 -15.56
CA TYR A 33 4.14 -3.18 -14.31
C TYR A 33 2.94 -3.93 -13.74
N LYS A 34 3.16 -5.14 -13.23
CA LYS A 34 2.13 -5.92 -12.53
C LYS A 34 1.97 -5.42 -11.10
N LEU A 35 0.91 -5.86 -10.43
CA LEU A 35 0.62 -5.44 -9.06
C LEU A 35 1.75 -5.80 -8.09
N ASP A 36 2.30 -7.00 -8.23
CA ASP A 36 3.42 -7.54 -7.45
C ASP A 36 4.77 -6.85 -7.76
N ASP A 37 4.92 -6.26 -8.96
CA ASP A 37 6.09 -5.44 -9.28
C ASP A 37 6.05 -4.06 -8.56
N LEU A 38 4.83 -3.56 -8.30
CA LEU A 38 4.61 -2.24 -7.71
C LEU A 38 4.42 -2.28 -6.18
N PHE A 39 3.92 -3.39 -5.65
CA PHE A 39 3.57 -3.53 -4.24
C PHE A 39 4.04 -4.87 -3.71
N TYR A 40 4.57 -4.85 -2.48
CA TYR A 40 4.87 -6.07 -1.76
C TYR A 40 3.57 -6.72 -1.27
N LEU A 41 3.23 -7.88 -1.84
CA LEU A 41 2.06 -8.67 -1.45
C LEU A 41 2.49 -9.73 -0.43
N THR A 42 2.02 -9.59 0.81
CA THR A 42 2.19 -10.64 1.81
C THR A 42 1.13 -11.72 1.60
N PRO A 43 1.48 -13.02 1.64
CA PRO A 43 0.50 -14.10 1.62
C PRO A 43 -0.55 -13.93 2.73
N GLU A 44 -1.80 -14.25 2.44
CA GLU A 44 -2.91 -14.24 3.41
C GLU A 44 -2.51 -15.03 4.67
N GLY A 45 -2.27 -14.32 5.78
CA GLY A 45 -1.79 -14.92 7.04
C GLY A 45 -0.86 -14.03 7.86
N GLY A 46 -0.26 -13.00 7.27
CA GLY A 46 0.55 -12.00 7.98
C GLY A 46 -0.29 -11.00 8.77
N ARG A 47 -1.14 -11.45 9.71
CA ARG A 47 -1.61 -10.54 10.77
C ARG A 47 -0.38 -10.15 11.55
N ASN A 48 -0.04 -8.87 11.53
CA ASN A 48 1.05 -8.31 12.32
C ASN A 48 0.83 -8.70 13.79
N GLU A 49 1.51 -9.75 14.24
CA GLU A 49 1.68 -10.09 15.64
C GLU A 49 2.58 -9.02 16.25
N HIS A 50 1.96 -7.86 16.56
CA HIS A 50 2.54 -6.93 17.51
C HIS A 50 2.45 -7.60 18.89
N LYS A 51 3.50 -8.32 19.23
CA LYS A 51 3.84 -8.67 20.62
C LYS A 51 4.23 -7.40 21.39
#